data_AF-A0ABD3UD50-F1
#
_entry.id   AF-A0ABD3UD50-F1
#
_cell.length_a   1.000
_cell.length_b   1.000
_cell.length_c   1.000
_cell.angle_alpha   90.00
_cell.angle_beta   90.00
_cell.angle_gamma   90.00
#
_symmetry.space_group_name_H-M   'P 1'
#
loop_
_entity.id
_entity.type
_entity.pdbx_description
1 polymer ?
#
loop_
_entity_poly.entity_id
_entity_poly.type
_entity_poly.pdbx_seq_one_letter_code
_entity_poly.pdbx_strand_id
1 'polypeptide(L)'
;MFSFQCGIITGTLEGFQRAMFTFQCGITTGTLEGFQRAMFSFQSDITTRTPEGFQRAMFSFQSGITTGTLECFQRAMFSFQSGITTGTLEGFQRDMFSFQCGITTGTLEGFQRAMFSFQSGITTGTIEGFQRDMFSFISRITTGTLEGFLRAMFSFQFGITTGTLGFSYSNVFISKQDNHWDF
;
A
#
# COMPACT_ATOMS: atom_id res chain seq x y z
N MET A 1 -15.03 15.47 -13.24
CA MET A 1 -13.68 15.01 -13.62
C MET A 1 -12.80 16.24 -13.63
N PHE A 2 -11.68 16.19 -12.92
CA PHE A 2 -10.72 17.27 -12.81
C PHE A 2 -9.40 16.79 -13.42
N SER A 3 -8.82 17.58 -14.32
CA SER A 3 -7.55 17.27 -14.97
C SER A 3 -6.58 18.41 -14.75
N PHE A 4 -5.38 18.08 -14.32
CA PHE A 4 -4.33 19.04 -13.99
C PHE A 4 -3.09 18.70 -14.78
N GLN A 5 -2.69 19.69 -15.59
CA GLN A 5 -1.55 19.61 -16.49
C GLN A 5 -0.26 20.12 -15.83
N CYS A 6 -0.37 20.80 -14.70
CA CYS A 6 0.74 21.32 -13.91
C CYS A 6 0.63 20.82 -12.46
N GLY A 7 1.74 20.87 -11.74
CA GLY A 7 1.77 20.43 -10.34
C GLY A 7 0.90 21.34 -9.46
N ILE A 8 0.17 20.74 -8.53
CA ILE A 8 -0.64 21.47 -7.55
C ILE A 8 0.07 21.46 -6.21
N ILE A 9 0.14 22.64 -5.59
CA ILE A 9 0.49 22.79 -4.18
C ILE A 9 -0.77 23.28 -3.47
N THR A 10 -1.31 22.47 -2.55
CA THR A 10 -2.49 22.84 -1.76
C THR A 10 -2.35 22.41 -0.30
N GLY A 11 -3.03 23.12 0.60
CA GLY A 11 -3.12 22.72 2.01
C GLY A 11 -3.96 21.46 2.17
N THR A 12 -5.26 21.57 1.89
CA THR A 12 -6.24 20.49 2.04
C THR A 12 -7.10 20.36 0.80
N LEU A 13 -7.47 19.14 0.44
CA LEU A 13 -8.52 18.86 -0.54
C LEU A 13 -9.52 17.89 0.10
N GLU A 14 -10.76 18.35 0.29
CA GLU A 14 -11.77 17.65 1.09
C GLU A 14 -13.18 17.61 0.47
N GLY A 15 -14.03 16.69 0.94
CA GLY A 15 -15.49 16.83 0.88
C GLY A 15 -16.20 16.31 -0.37
N PHE A 16 -15.57 15.50 -1.21
CA PHE A 16 -16.20 15.02 -2.44
C PHE A 16 -17.01 13.72 -2.25
N GLN A 17 -18.28 13.77 -2.63
CA GLN A 17 -19.12 12.58 -2.75
C GLN A 17 -18.62 11.63 -3.86
N ARG A 18 -18.25 12.19 -5.01
CA ARG A 18 -17.65 11.48 -6.13
C ARG A 18 -16.66 12.39 -6.84
N ALA A 19 -15.42 11.95 -6.97
CA ALA A 19 -14.43 12.71 -7.72
C ALA A 19 -13.52 11.80 -8.55
N MET A 20 -13.05 12.36 -9.65
CA MET A 20 -12.02 11.75 -10.47
C MET A 20 -11.00 12.84 -10.78
N PHE A 21 -9.75 12.57 -10.45
CA PHE A 21 -8.64 13.47 -10.65
C PHE A 21 -7.58 12.79 -11.51
N THR A 22 -7.06 13.52 -12.49
CA THR A 22 -5.91 13.12 -13.29
C THR A 22 -4.84 14.18 -13.18
N PHE A 23 -3.63 13.77 -12.83
CA PHE A 23 -2.47 14.64 -12.70
C PHE A 23 -1.37 14.15 -13.62
N GLN A 24 -0.98 15.00 -14.58
CA GLN A 24 0.20 14.73 -15.42
C GLN A 24 1.51 15.12 -14.72
N CYS A 25 1.44 16.07 -13.79
CA CYS A 25 2.55 16.52 -12.97
C CYS A 25 2.28 16.25 -11.49
N GLY A 26 3.34 16.25 -10.67
CA GLY A 26 3.25 15.79 -9.29
C GLY A 26 2.34 16.66 -8.44
N ILE A 27 1.75 16.07 -7.40
CA ILE A 27 0.99 16.82 -6.40
C ILE A 27 1.82 16.97 -5.14
N THR A 28 1.75 18.15 -4.52
CA THR A 28 2.16 18.37 -3.14
C THR A 28 0.97 18.83 -2.32
N THR A 29 0.44 17.97 -1.47
CA THR A 29 -0.65 18.35 -0.56
C THR A 29 -0.27 18.18 0.90
N GLY A 30 -0.87 18.97 1.79
CA GLY A 30 -0.92 18.63 3.21
C GLY A 30 -1.82 17.41 3.41
N THR A 31 -3.13 17.59 3.24
CA THR A 31 -4.15 16.59 3.58
C THR A 31 -5.10 16.31 2.42
N LEU A 32 -5.49 15.05 2.25
CA LEU A 32 -6.52 14.58 1.31
C LEU A 32 -7.57 13.79 2.09
N GLU A 33 -8.78 14.33 2.29
CA GLU A 33 -9.75 13.71 3.22
C GLU A 33 -11.22 13.75 2.77
N GLY A 34 -12.05 12.94 3.42
CA GLY A 34 -13.52 13.06 3.30
C GLY A 34 -14.13 12.63 1.96
N PHE A 35 -13.46 11.73 1.23
CA PHE A 35 -13.95 11.23 -0.06
C PHE A 35 -14.79 9.95 0.09
N GLN A 36 -16.04 9.97 -0.39
CA GLN A 36 -16.84 8.75 -0.43
C GLN A 36 -16.45 7.83 -1.59
N ARG A 37 -16.22 8.41 -2.79
CA ARG A 37 -15.76 7.68 -3.97
C ARG A 37 -14.76 8.52 -4.75
N ALA A 38 -13.51 8.12 -4.74
CA ALA A 38 -12.47 8.83 -5.48
C ALA A 38 -11.73 7.91 -6.44
N MET A 39 -11.36 8.46 -7.59
CA MET A 39 -10.36 7.88 -8.47
C MET A 39 -9.28 8.92 -8.69
N PHE A 40 -8.04 8.53 -8.46
CA PHE A 40 -6.89 9.35 -8.76
C PHE A 40 -5.95 8.62 -9.71
N SER A 41 -5.50 9.31 -10.73
CA SER A 41 -4.48 8.83 -11.65
C SER A 41 -3.35 9.84 -11.72
N PHE A 42 -2.13 9.38 -11.48
CA PHE A 42 -0.94 10.21 -11.45
C PHE A 42 0.13 9.63 -12.36
N GLN A 43 0.64 10.45 -13.28
CA GLN A 43 1.74 10.07 -14.16
C GLN A 43 3.12 10.32 -13.55
N SER A 44 3.19 11.14 -12.50
CA SER A 44 4.42 11.59 -11.86
C SER A 44 4.28 11.62 -10.34
N ASP A 45 5.40 11.86 -9.64
CA ASP A 45 5.53 11.58 -8.22
C ASP A 45 4.58 12.40 -7.35
N ILE A 46 4.20 11.83 -6.20
CA ILE A 46 3.38 12.52 -5.21
C ILE A 46 4.18 12.69 -3.94
N THR A 47 4.03 13.88 -3.37
CA THR A 47 4.35 14.12 -1.98
C THR A 47 3.09 14.57 -1.25
N THR A 48 2.64 13.78 -0.29
CA THR A 48 1.49 14.14 0.54
C THR A 48 1.82 13.84 1.99
N ARG A 49 1.27 14.59 2.94
CA ARG A 49 1.50 14.26 4.36
C ARG A 49 0.52 13.18 4.82
N THR A 50 -0.76 13.35 4.53
CA THR A 50 -1.81 12.49 5.09
C THR A 50 -3.03 12.37 4.16
N PRO A 51 -3.18 11.26 3.41
CA PRO A 51 -4.45 10.90 2.80
C PRO A 51 -5.25 9.99 3.76
N GLU A 52 -6.46 10.41 4.12
CA GLU A 52 -7.31 9.75 5.11
C GLU A 52 -8.81 9.77 4.77
N GLY A 53 -9.62 8.94 5.46
CA GLY A 53 -11.09 9.06 5.43
C GLY A 53 -11.75 8.67 4.11
N PHE A 54 -11.16 7.76 3.33
CA PHE A 54 -11.71 7.32 2.06
C PHE A 54 -12.60 6.08 2.23
N GLN A 55 -13.88 6.17 1.82
CA GLN A 55 -14.76 4.99 1.84
C GLN A 55 -14.50 4.05 0.66
N ARG A 56 -14.33 4.61 -0.55
CA ARG A 56 -13.97 3.86 -1.75
C ARG A 56 -12.98 4.66 -2.57
N ALA A 57 -11.79 4.12 -2.77
CA ALA A 57 -10.77 4.80 -3.54
C ALA A 57 -10.13 3.87 -4.57
N MET A 58 -9.77 4.44 -5.70
CA MET A 58 -8.86 3.81 -6.63
C MET A 58 -7.73 4.78 -6.88
N PHE A 59 -6.51 4.31 -6.73
CA PHE A 59 -5.35 5.07 -7.08
C PHE A 59 -4.46 4.29 -8.05
N SER A 60 -4.06 4.98 -9.11
CA SER A 60 -3.13 4.46 -10.10
C SER A 60 -1.96 5.42 -10.24
N PHE A 61 -0.76 4.92 -9.97
CA PHE A 61 0.46 5.69 -9.99
C PHE A 61 1.45 5.07 -10.96
N GLN A 62 1.86 5.87 -11.94
CA GLN A 62 2.90 5.48 -12.88
C GLN A 62 4.30 5.67 -12.28
N SER A 63 4.44 6.61 -11.34
CA SER A 63 5.67 6.86 -10.60
C SER A 63 5.43 6.83 -9.08
N GLY A 64 6.46 7.15 -8.29
CA GLY A 64 6.52 6.80 -6.88
C GLY A 64 5.67 7.70 -5.99
N ILE A 65 5.36 7.20 -4.79
CA ILE A 65 4.78 8.02 -3.73
C ILE A 65 5.79 8.19 -2.63
N THR A 66 5.93 9.41 -2.16
CA THR A 66 6.49 9.71 -0.84
C THR A 66 5.37 10.26 0.03
N THR A 67 5.04 9.59 1.13
CA THR A 67 4.04 10.09 2.08
C THR A 67 4.49 9.94 3.53
N GLY A 68 3.97 10.77 4.41
CA GLY A 68 4.20 10.63 5.85
C GLY A 68 3.39 9.45 6.38
N THR A 69 2.08 9.59 6.33
CA THR A 69 1.11 8.58 6.75
C THR A 69 0.09 8.39 5.63
N LEU A 70 -0.38 7.16 5.45
CA LEU A 70 -1.53 6.86 4.61
C LEU A 70 -2.46 5.96 5.42
N GLU A 71 -3.68 6.45 5.69
CA GLU A 71 -4.54 5.84 6.70
C GLU A 71 -6.04 5.81 6.37
N CYS A 72 -6.81 5.01 7.11
CA CYS A 72 -8.27 5.08 7.17
C CYS A 72 -9.00 4.85 5.82
N PHE A 73 -8.66 3.77 5.11
CA PHE A 73 -9.34 3.34 3.89
C PHE A 73 -10.25 2.14 4.13
N GLN A 74 -11.50 2.19 3.65
CA GLN A 74 -12.48 1.10 3.84
C GLN A 74 -12.63 0.14 2.66
N ARG A 75 -12.15 0.53 1.47
CA ARG A 75 -12.23 -0.21 0.19
C ARG A 75 -11.41 0.53 -0.86
N ALA A 76 -10.12 0.26 -0.89
CA ALA A 76 -9.17 0.88 -1.76
C ALA A 76 -8.52 -0.14 -2.69
N MET A 77 -8.27 0.31 -3.91
CA MET A 77 -7.40 -0.38 -4.84
C MET A 77 -6.25 0.55 -5.17
N PHE A 78 -5.04 0.09 -4.91
CA PHE A 78 -3.85 0.82 -5.27
C PHE A 78 -3.03 0.01 -6.27
N SER A 79 -2.64 0.66 -7.36
CA SER A 79 -1.76 0.10 -8.39
C SER A 79 -0.58 1.03 -8.59
N PHE A 80 0.63 0.49 -8.41
CA PHE A 80 1.87 1.24 -8.53
C PHE A 80 2.82 0.55 -9.50
N GLN A 81 3.26 1.29 -10.51
CA GLN A 81 4.33 0.83 -11.38
C GLN A 81 5.71 1.00 -10.75
N SER A 82 5.89 1.99 -9.87
CA SER A 82 7.13 2.19 -9.11
C SER A 82 6.90 2.08 -7.60
N GLY A 83 7.96 2.24 -6.81
CA GLY A 83 7.90 1.98 -5.37
C GLY A 83 7.14 3.05 -4.56
N ILE A 84 6.73 2.67 -3.35
CA ILE A 84 6.27 3.60 -2.31
C ILE A 84 7.39 3.79 -1.29
N THR A 85 7.59 5.03 -0.86
CA THR A 85 8.23 5.36 0.40
C THR A 85 7.20 5.99 1.34
N THR A 86 6.92 5.37 2.48
CA THR A 86 6.01 5.93 3.49
C THR A 86 6.57 5.82 4.89
N GLY A 87 6.21 6.72 5.80
CA GLY A 87 6.48 6.54 7.22
C GLY A 87 5.59 5.42 7.79
N THR A 88 4.28 5.59 7.63
CA THR A 88 3.27 4.68 8.18
C THR A 88 2.20 4.37 7.12
N LEU A 89 1.74 3.12 7.10
CA LEU A 89 0.58 2.65 6.33
C LEU A 89 -0.36 1.92 7.30
N GLU A 90 -1.52 2.49 7.62
CA GLU A 90 -2.40 1.95 8.67
C GLU A 90 -3.91 2.04 8.42
N GLY A 91 -4.72 1.26 9.16
CA GLY A 91 -6.18 1.45 9.18
C GLY A 91 -6.92 1.08 7.88
N PHE A 92 -6.50 0.01 7.24
CA PHE A 92 -6.98 -0.46 5.94
C PHE A 92 -7.96 -1.63 6.08
N GLN A 93 -9.12 -1.54 5.44
CA GLN A 93 -10.12 -2.60 5.40
C GLN A 93 -10.48 -2.98 3.95
N ARG A 94 -10.40 -4.27 3.61
CA ARG A 94 -10.81 -4.82 2.31
C ARG A 94 -10.12 -4.16 1.11
N ASP A 95 -8.81 -4.02 1.21
CA ASP A 95 -8.01 -3.33 0.21
C ASP A 95 -7.23 -4.29 -0.68
N MET A 96 -6.88 -3.82 -1.86
CA MET A 96 -6.00 -4.52 -2.77
C MET A 96 -4.85 -3.60 -3.15
N PHE A 97 -3.65 -4.11 -2.99
CA PHE A 97 -2.44 -3.43 -3.40
C PHE A 97 -1.66 -4.27 -4.41
N SER A 98 -1.32 -3.65 -5.54
CA SER A 98 -0.49 -4.25 -6.57
C SER A 98 0.70 -3.36 -6.87
N PHE A 99 1.89 -3.92 -6.74
CA PHE A 99 3.15 -3.21 -6.93
C PHE A 99 4.06 -3.97 -7.88
N GLN A 100 4.52 -3.27 -8.92
CA GLN A 100 5.62 -3.78 -9.74
C GLN A 100 6.97 -3.58 -9.04
N CYS A 101 7.18 -2.44 -8.38
CA CYS A 101 8.38 -2.17 -7.59
C CYS A 101 8.14 -2.36 -6.08
N GLY A 102 9.20 -2.22 -5.28
CA GLY A 102 9.14 -2.53 -3.85
C GLY A 102 8.49 -1.43 -3.01
N ILE A 103 8.10 -1.76 -1.78
CA ILE A 103 7.73 -0.78 -0.75
C ILE A 103 8.92 -0.58 0.20
N THR A 104 9.18 0.67 0.55
CA THR A 104 9.94 1.03 1.76
C THR A 104 8.99 1.73 2.73
N THR A 105 8.77 1.15 3.90
CA THR A 105 7.93 1.77 4.95
C THR A 105 8.59 1.71 6.32
N GLY A 106 8.27 2.65 7.22
CA GLY A 106 8.64 2.50 8.63
C GLY A 106 7.77 1.45 9.30
N THR A 107 6.45 1.64 9.20
CA THR A 107 5.44 0.80 9.85
C THR A 107 4.35 0.41 8.87
N LEU A 108 3.91 -0.84 8.97
CA LEU A 108 2.76 -1.40 8.25
C LEU A 108 1.82 -2.04 9.29
N GLU A 109 0.68 -1.43 9.58
CA GLU A 109 -0.20 -1.86 10.69
C GLU A 109 -1.71 -1.89 10.34
N GLY A 110 -2.49 -2.73 11.03
CA GLY A 110 -3.93 -2.49 11.15
C GLY A 110 -4.74 -2.81 9.89
N PHE A 111 -4.30 -3.80 9.12
CA PHE A 111 -4.98 -4.27 7.92
C PHE A 111 -5.99 -5.36 8.24
N GLN A 112 -7.13 -5.32 7.56
CA GLN A 112 -8.15 -6.35 7.65
C GLN A 112 -8.67 -6.74 6.27
N ARG A 113 -8.47 -8.01 5.88
CA ARG A 113 -8.88 -8.56 4.57
C ARG A 113 -8.23 -7.85 3.38
N ALA A 114 -6.98 -7.45 3.54
CA ALA A 114 -6.13 -6.90 2.52
C ALA A 114 -5.46 -7.99 1.69
N MET A 115 -5.26 -7.69 0.41
CA MET A 115 -4.44 -8.51 -0.50
C MET A 115 -3.30 -7.66 -1.02
N PHE A 116 -2.09 -8.18 -0.88
CA PHE A 116 -0.89 -7.55 -1.40
C PHE A 116 -0.22 -8.44 -2.45
N SER A 117 0.07 -7.86 -3.60
CA SER A 117 0.84 -8.49 -4.66
C SER A 117 2.05 -7.63 -5.00
N PHE A 118 3.24 -8.20 -4.87
CA PHE A 118 4.50 -7.53 -5.17
C PHE A 118 5.32 -8.32 -6.18
N GLN A 119 5.75 -7.68 -7.26
CA GLN A 119 6.82 -8.27 -8.10
C GLN A 119 8.19 -8.05 -7.46
N SER A 120 8.40 -6.93 -6.77
CA SER A 120 9.63 -6.59 -6.05
C SER A 120 9.46 -6.69 -4.54
N GLY A 121 10.48 -6.30 -3.75
CA GLY A 121 10.58 -6.66 -2.33
C GLY A 121 9.89 -5.66 -1.42
N ILE A 122 9.67 -6.03 -0.16
CA ILE A 122 9.25 -5.09 0.89
C ILE A 122 10.44 -4.88 1.81
N THR A 123 10.75 -3.63 2.13
CA THR A 123 11.65 -3.26 3.22
C THR A 123 10.86 -2.47 4.24
N THR A 124 10.82 -2.93 5.48
CA THR A 124 10.08 -2.24 6.53
C THR A 124 10.74 -2.35 7.90
N GLY A 125 10.44 -1.41 8.80
CA GLY A 125 10.81 -1.54 10.20
C GLY A 125 9.92 -2.57 10.90
N THR A 126 8.61 -2.36 10.83
CA THR A 126 7.60 -3.16 11.55
C THR A 126 6.46 -3.55 10.62
N ILE A 127 5.97 -4.78 10.76
CA ILE A 127 4.70 -5.23 10.19
C ILE A 127 3.88 -5.88 11.31
N GLU A 128 2.70 -5.33 11.62
CA GLU A 128 1.83 -5.84 12.68
C GLU A 128 0.32 -5.65 12.45
N GLY A 129 -0.52 -6.27 13.28
CA GLY A 129 -1.97 -5.98 13.29
C GLY A 129 -2.77 -6.45 12.06
N PHE A 130 -2.34 -7.53 11.39
CA PHE A 130 -2.98 -8.06 10.18
C PHE A 130 -4.04 -9.12 10.51
N GLN A 131 -5.21 -9.04 9.87
CA GLN A 131 -6.31 -9.99 10.03
C GLN A 131 -6.90 -10.45 8.69
N ARG A 132 -6.75 -11.74 8.38
CA ARG A 132 -7.27 -12.40 7.16
C ARG A 132 -6.66 -11.87 5.87
N ASP A 133 -5.36 -11.64 5.90
CA ASP A 133 -4.63 -11.00 4.81
C ASP A 133 -3.83 -12.00 3.98
N MET A 134 -3.64 -11.65 2.72
CA MET A 134 -2.86 -12.46 1.78
C MET A 134 -1.72 -11.63 1.21
N PHE A 135 -0.53 -12.19 1.24
CA PHE A 135 0.69 -11.63 0.68
C PHE A 135 1.23 -12.60 -0.37
N SER A 136 1.35 -12.09 -1.60
CA SER A 136 2.01 -12.79 -2.70
C SER A 136 3.15 -11.92 -3.19
N PHE A 137 4.37 -12.42 -3.11
CA PHE A 137 5.55 -11.67 -3.51
C PHE A 137 6.49 -12.55 -4.31
N ILE A 138 6.98 -12.05 -5.44
CA ILE A 138 8.02 -12.76 -6.18
C ILE A 138 9.29 -12.69 -5.34
N SER A 139 9.76 -11.48 -5.01
CA SER A 139 11.07 -11.27 -4.37
C SER A 139 11.10 -11.43 -2.83
N ARG A 140 11.96 -10.71 -2.10
CA ARG A 140 12.22 -10.88 -0.65
C ARG A 140 11.44 -9.86 0.19
N ILE A 141 10.95 -10.27 1.37
CA ILE A 141 10.56 -9.34 2.44
C ILE A 141 11.72 -9.20 3.41
N THR A 142 12.08 -7.96 3.76
CA THR A 142 13.04 -7.61 4.81
C THR A 142 12.32 -6.75 5.84
N THR A 143 12.25 -7.22 7.08
CA THR A 143 11.64 -6.44 8.17
C THR A 143 12.46 -6.49 9.45
N GLY A 144 12.37 -5.48 10.30
CA GLY A 144 12.89 -5.57 11.67
C GLY A 144 12.03 -6.52 12.50
N THR A 145 10.72 -6.28 12.48
CA THR A 145 9.73 -7.02 13.26
C THR A 145 8.57 -7.48 12.38
N LEU A 146 8.15 -8.74 12.56
CA LEU A 146 6.99 -9.34 11.91
C LEU A 146 6.10 -10.01 12.96
N GLU A 147 5.01 -9.36 13.35
CA GLU A 147 4.14 -9.87 14.42
C GLU A 147 2.64 -9.59 14.23
N GLY A 148 1.79 -10.04 15.15
CA GLY A 148 0.37 -9.64 15.19
C GLY A 148 -0.51 -10.14 14.04
N PHE A 149 -0.16 -11.26 13.38
CA PHE A 149 -0.95 -11.85 12.30
C PHE A 149 -2.02 -12.82 12.78
N LEU A 150 -3.27 -12.56 12.44
CA LEU A 150 -4.40 -13.48 12.59
C LEU A 150 -4.85 -13.96 11.20
N ARG A 151 -4.63 -15.25 10.91
CA ARG A 151 -4.99 -15.89 9.62
C ARG A 151 -4.35 -15.20 8.41
N ALA A 152 -3.02 -15.21 8.32
CA ALA A 152 -2.30 -14.66 7.19
C ALA A 152 -1.77 -15.75 6.25
N MET A 153 -1.68 -15.44 4.97
CA MET A 153 -1.04 -16.32 3.99
C MET A 153 0.10 -15.55 3.31
N PHE A 154 1.30 -16.13 3.33
CA PHE A 154 2.47 -15.64 2.63
C PHE A 154 2.86 -16.64 1.55
N SER A 155 2.97 -16.17 0.31
CA SER A 155 3.50 -16.94 -0.80
C SER A 155 4.67 -16.18 -1.41
N PHE A 156 5.83 -16.86 -1.55
CA PHE A 156 7.05 -16.20 -2.01
C PHE A 156 7.97 -17.03 -2.87
N GLN A 157 8.80 -16.41 -3.70
CA GLN A 157 9.86 -17.14 -4.42
C GLN A 157 11.22 -17.08 -3.70
N PHE A 158 11.62 -15.90 -3.20
CA PHE A 158 12.99 -15.69 -2.69
C PHE A 158 13.14 -15.68 -1.15
N GLY A 159 12.09 -15.41 -0.38
CA GLY A 159 12.09 -15.61 1.09
C GLY A 159 11.73 -14.39 1.94
N ILE A 160 11.75 -14.59 3.25
CA ILE A 160 11.52 -13.56 4.28
C ILE A 160 12.77 -13.48 5.16
N THR A 161 13.24 -12.27 5.43
CA THR A 161 14.30 -11.95 6.39
C THR A 161 13.73 -11.03 7.45
N THR A 162 13.88 -11.41 8.71
CA THR A 162 13.37 -10.62 9.83
C THR A 162 14.23 -10.75 11.07
N GLY A 163 14.32 -9.68 11.86
CA GLY A 163 14.98 -9.68 13.16
C GLY A 163 14.14 -10.39 14.22
N THR A 164 12.83 -10.10 14.25
CA THR A 164 11.89 -10.63 15.25
C THR A 164 10.65 -11.24 14.57
N LEU A 165 10.23 -12.42 15.04
CA LEU A 165 9.06 -13.16 14.56
C LEU A 165 8.12 -13.48 15.73
N GLY A 166 6.90 -12.94 15.69
CA GLY A 166 5.90 -13.14 16.74
C GLY A 166 4.50 -13.41 16.20
N PHE A 167 4.13 -14.67 15.98
CA PHE A 167 2.77 -15.02 15.55
C PHE A 167 1.84 -15.20 16.75
N SER A 168 0.95 -14.24 16.97
CA SER A 168 -0.15 -14.38 17.93
C SER A 168 -1.41 -14.78 17.16
N TYR A 169 -1.94 -15.98 17.46
CA TYR A 169 -3.21 -16.52 16.93
C TYR A 169 -3.16 -17.16 15.51
N SER A 170 -2.46 -18.29 15.47
CA SER A 170 -2.67 -19.53 14.70
C SER A 170 -3.54 -19.49 13.42
N ASN A 171 -2.87 -19.35 12.27
CA ASN A 171 -3.12 -19.98 10.96
C ASN A 171 -2.30 -19.21 9.92
N VAL A 172 -0.98 -19.17 10.09
CA VAL A 172 -0.07 -18.53 9.14
C VAL A 172 0.42 -19.60 8.17
N PHE A 173 0.05 -19.48 6.91
CA PHE A 173 0.49 -20.38 5.85
C PHE A 173 1.63 -19.72 5.08
N ILE A 174 2.78 -20.37 5.04
CA ILE A 174 3.94 -19.91 4.30
C ILE A 174 4.25 -20.92 3.21
N SER A 175 4.21 -20.50 1.95
CA SER A 175 4.59 -21.33 0.80
C SER A 175 5.69 -20.68 -0.02
N LYS A 176 6.71 -21.48 -0.36
CA LYS A 176 7.66 -21.10 -1.39
C LYS A 176 7.12 -21.55 -2.76
N GLN A 177 7.10 -20.66 -3.75
CA GLN A 177 6.78 -21.01 -5.13
C GLN A 177 8.03 -21.62 -5.78
N ASP A 178 8.02 -22.93 -6.00
CA ASP A 178 9.05 -23.61 -6.79
C ASP A 178 8.64 -23.52 -8.27
N ASN A 179 9.28 -22.60 -8.99
CA ASN A 179 9.10 -22.48 -10.43
C ASN A 179 9.83 -23.63 -11.14
N HIS A 180 9.18 -24.79 -11.29
CA HIS A 180 9.59 -25.78 -12.30
C HIS A 180 9.16 -25.25 -13.68
N TRP A 181 10.08 -24.59 -14.38
CA TRP A 181 9.95 -24.35 -15.81
C TRP A 181 10.74 -25.46 -16.53
N ASP A 182 10.06 -26.55 -16.87
CA ASP A 182 10.58 -27.47 -17.87
C ASP A 182 10.24 -26.86 -19.25
N PHE A 183 11.28 -26.60 -20.04
CA PHE A 183 11.26 -25.93 -21.35
C PHE A 183 10.43 -26.66 -22.41
#